data_AF-A0AAX6DW52-F1
#
_entry.id   AF-A0AAX6DW52-F1
#
_cell.length_a   1.000
_cell.length_b   1.000
_cell.length_c   1.000
_cell.angle_alpha   90.00
_cell.angle_beta   90.00
_cell.angle_gamma   90.00
#
_symmetry.space_group_name_H-M   'P 1'
#
loop_
_entity.id
_entity.type
_entity.pdbx_description
1 polymer ?
#
loop_
_entity_poly.entity_id
_entity_poly.type
_entity_poly.pdbx_seq_one_letter_code
_entity_poly.pdbx_strand_id
1 'polypeptide(L)'
;MLISMVETELEKRKSEDSYARQFKGQSHFFGYEGRCGLPTNFDSTYCYALGYGAGGLLHSGKTGLISSVGCLDAPVEQWTVGGTALTSLMDVERRHGKFKPVIKKAMVELESAPFRKFASMRDEWAVKNRYISPGPIQFIGAGSNDISKTLLLELGIQA
;
A
#
# COMPACT_ATOMS: atom_id res chain seq x y z
N MET A 1 -16.52 0.69 17.06
CA MET A 1 -17.49 1.49 16.27
C MET A 1 -18.27 0.61 15.29
N LEU A 2 -17.66 0.11 14.21
CA LEU A 2 -18.39 -0.64 13.18
C LEU A 2 -19.12 -1.90 13.69
N ILE A 3 -18.46 -2.74 14.50
CA ILE A 3 -19.08 -3.94 15.09
C ILE A 3 -20.33 -3.57 15.88
N SER A 4 -20.24 -2.58 16.78
CA SER A 4 -21.37 -2.11 17.59
C SER A 4 -22.50 -1.54 16.72
N MET A 5 -22.21 -0.80 15.65
CA MET A 5 -23.25 -0.32 14.72
C MET A 5 -23.98 -1.47 14.02
N VAL A 6 -23.25 -2.52 13.63
CA VAL A 6 -23.85 -3.73 13.03
C VAL A 6 -24.67 -4.50 14.05
N GLU A 7 -24.18 -4.65 15.29
CA GLU A 7 -24.93 -5.29 16.38
C GLU A 7 -26.26 -4.59 16.63
N THR A 8 -26.26 -3.26 16.77
CA THR A 8 -27.48 -2.47 16.96
C THR A 8 -28.46 -2.63 15.79
N GLU A 9 -27.98 -2.61 14.55
CA GLU A 9 -28.84 -2.81 13.37
C GLU A 9 -29.41 -4.23 13.31
N LEU A 10 -28.64 -5.26 13.65
CA LEU A 10 -29.09 -6.65 13.66
C LEU A 10 -30.05 -6.94 14.81
N GLU A 11 -29.89 -6.30 15.97
CA GLU A 11 -30.85 -6.35 17.08
C GLU A 11 -32.20 -5.76 16.68
N LYS A 12 -32.20 -4.61 16.00
CA LYS A 12 -33.41 -4.02 15.43
C LYS A 12 -34.09 -5.00 14.48
N ARG A 13 -33.37 -5.57 13.51
CA ARG A 13 -33.93 -6.54 12.56
C ARG A 13 -34.45 -7.81 13.24
N LYS A 14 -33.83 -8.23 14.34
CA LYS A 14 -34.32 -9.35 15.15
C LYS A 14 -35.64 -9.02 15.84
N SER A 15 -35.85 -7.78 16.28
CA SER A 15 -37.15 -7.33 16.84
C SER A 15 -38.27 -7.25 15.79
N GLU A 16 -37.90 -7.08 14.51
CA GLU A 16 -38.80 -7.06 13.37
C GLU A 16 -38.97 -8.47 12.72
N ASP A 17 -38.45 -9.52 13.35
CA ASP A 17 -38.40 -10.90 12.83
C ASP A 17 -37.74 -11.06 11.43
N SER A 18 -36.99 -10.06 10.97
CA SER A 18 -36.30 -10.06 9.66
C SER A 18 -34.88 -10.63 9.73
N TYR A 19 -34.37 -10.93 10.93
CA TYR A 19 -33.07 -11.55 11.15
C TYR A 19 -33.11 -12.57 12.31
N ALA A 20 -33.01 -13.86 11.97
CA ALA A 20 -33.07 -14.98 12.92
C ALA A 20 -31.71 -15.61 13.23
N ARG A 21 -30.60 -15.02 12.79
CA ARG A 21 -29.25 -15.59 12.95
C ARG A 21 -28.48 -14.93 14.11
N GLN A 22 -27.29 -15.46 14.37
CA GLN A 22 -26.39 -14.92 15.39
C GLN A 22 -25.21 -14.22 14.70
N PHE A 23 -24.91 -13.01 15.16
CA PHE A 23 -23.69 -12.30 14.79
C PHE A 23 -22.75 -12.26 16.00
N LYS A 24 -21.46 -12.52 15.78
CA LYS A 24 -20.41 -12.42 16.80
C LYS A 24 -19.21 -11.71 16.19
N GLY A 25 -19.10 -10.41 16.44
CA GLY A 25 -17.98 -9.60 15.98
C GLY A 25 -16.68 -10.00 16.67
N GLN A 26 -15.58 -9.98 15.91
CA GLN A 26 -14.22 -10.06 16.46
C GLN A 26 -13.41 -8.94 15.83
N SER A 27 -12.76 -8.12 16.66
CA SER A 27 -11.91 -7.03 16.21
C SER A 27 -10.44 -7.47 16.21
N HIS A 28 -9.74 -7.17 15.13
CA HIS A 28 -8.29 -7.28 15.04
C HIS A 28 -7.70 -5.92 14.65
N PHE A 29 -6.52 -5.61 15.16
CA PHE A 29 -5.79 -4.40 14.79
C PHE A 29 -4.33 -4.74 14.57
N PHE A 30 -3.97 -4.95 13.31
CA PHE A 30 -2.62 -5.28 12.91
C PHE A 30 -1.90 -4.01 12.42
N GLY A 31 -0.69 -3.75 12.92
CA GLY A 31 0.08 -2.58 12.55
C GLY A 31 1.52 -2.60 13.06
N TYR A 32 1.74 -2.58 14.37
CA TYR A 32 3.08 -2.48 14.97
C TYR A 32 3.98 -3.66 14.58
N GLU A 33 3.43 -4.87 14.60
CA GLU A 33 4.10 -6.11 14.24
C GLU A 33 4.61 -6.14 12.79
N GLY A 34 4.03 -5.34 11.89
CA GLY A 34 4.45 -5.25 10.50
C GLY A 34 5.55 -4.22 10.23
N ARG A 35 5.88 -3.32 11.18
CA ARG A 35 6.81 -2.20 10.96
C ARG A 35 8.28 -2.54 11.17
N CYS A 36 8.56 -3.59 11.95
CA CYS A 36 9.92 -4.02 12.29
C CYS A 36 10.17 -5.49 11.92
N GLY A 37 9.42 -6.02 10.95
CA GLY A 37 9.67 -7.34 10.38
C GLY A 37 10.88 -7.36 9.45
N LEU A 38 11.30 -8.55 9.03
CA LEU A 38 12.31 -8.67 7.99
C LEU A 38 11.77 -8.10 6.66
N PRO A 39 12.53 -7.23 5.96
CA PRO A 39 12.11 -6.70 4.66
C PRO A 39 12.03 -7.82 3.62
N THR A 40 11.14 -7.68 2.64
CA THR A 40 11.12 -8.59 1.48
C THR A 40 12.42 -8.48 0.67
N ASN A 41 12.69 -9.41 -0.26
CA ASN A 41 13.82 -9.25 -1.18
C ASN A 41 13.69 -7.95 -1.99
N PHE A 42 12.47 -7.60 -2.41
CA PHE A 42 12.18 -6.34 -3.09
C PHE A 42 12.57 -5.13 -2.24
N ASP A 43 12.06 -5.04 -1.00
CA ASP A 43 12.36 -3.91 -0.11
C ASP A 43 13.84 -3.83 0.26
N SER A 44 14.50 -4.98 0.44
CA SER A 44 15.93 -5.06 0.73
C SER A 44 16.76 -4.44 -0.41
N THR A 45 16.49 -4.87 -1.64
CA THR A 45 17.19 -4.36 -2.83
C THR A 45 16.83 -2.90 -3.12
N TYR A 46 15.55 -2.54 -3.02
CA TYR A 46 15.07 -1.17 -3.23
C TYR A 46 15.69 -0.19 -2.23
N CYS A 47 15.69 -0.52 -0.94
CA CYS A 47 16.30 0.33 0.09
C CYS A 47 17.81 0.45 -0.09
N TYR A 48 18.49 -0.64 -0.49
CA TYR A 48 19.92 -0.60 -0.79
C TYR A 48 20.22 0.34 -1.97
N ALA A 49 19.47 0.21 -3.08
CA ALA A 49 19.62 1.07 -4.25
C ALA A 49 19.36 2.55 -3.93
N LEU A 50 18.34 2.85 -3.10
CA LEU A 50 18.07 4.21 -2.63
C LEU A 50 19.25 4.81 -1.85
N GLY A 51 19.82 4.05 -0.92
CA GLY A 51 20.98 4.47 -0.13
C GLY A 51 22.22 4.70 -0.99
N TYR A 52 22.49 3.77 -1.92
CA TYR A 52 23.59 3.90 -2.87
C TYR A 52 23.43 5.12 -3.78
N GLY A 53 22.21 5.32 -4.32
CA GLY A 53 21.86 6.49 -5.12
C GLY A 53 22.04 7.82 -4.37
N ALA A 54 21.65 7.87 -3.09
CA ALA A 54 21.86 9.05 -2.25
C ALA A 54 23.36 9.37 -2.08
N GLY A 55 24.20 8.34 -1.89
CA GLY A 55 25.65 8.49 -1.86
C GLY A 55 26.22 9.04 -3.16
N GLY A 56 25.75 8.55 -4.32
CA GLY A 56 26.14 9.05 -5.64
C GLY A 56 25.73 10.51 -5.89
N LEU A 57 24.52 10.89 -5.46
CA LEU A 57 24.04 12.28 -5.54
C LEU A 57 24.90 13.23 -4.69
N LEU A 58 25.23 12.81 -3.46
CA LEU A 58 26.10 13.57 -2.56
C LEU A 58 27.51 13.72 -3.13
N HIS A 59 28.10 12.62 -3.62
CA HIS A 59 29.41 12.63 -4.26
C HIS A 59 29.46 13.59 -5.47
N SER A 60 28.36 13.69 -6.21
CA SER A 60 28.20 14.60 -7.35
C SER A 60 27.85 16.05 -6.97
N GLY A 61 27.91 16.39 -5.67
CA GLY A 61 27.64 17.74 -5.16
C GLY A 61 26.18 18.20 -5.28
N LYS A 62 25.22 17.27 -5.36
CA LYS A 62 23.79 17.60 -5.48
C LYS A 62 23.14 17.74 -4.10
N THR A 63 22.14 18.61 -3.98
CA THR A 63 21.36 18.86 -2.76
C THR A 63 19.89 19.11 -3.09
N GLY A 64 19.01 18.98 -2.09
CA GLY A 64 17.56 19.20 -2.26
C GLY A 64 16.84 18.15 -3.12
N LEU A 65 17.45 16.97 -3.28
CA LEU A 65 16.90 15.84 -4.04
C LEU A 65 16.50 14.70 -3.09
N ILE A 66 15.43 14.00 -3.44
CA ILE A 66 15.07 12.69 -2.87
C ILE A 66 15.65 11.63 -3.80
N SER A 67 16.45 10.70 -3.26
CA SER A 67 16.91 9.53 -4.01
C SER A 67 15.71 8.74 -4.53
N SER A 68 15.72 8.39 -5.82
CA SER A 68 14.59 7.75 -6.48
C SER A 68 15.07 6.59 -7.34
N VAL A 69 14.31 5.49 -7.33
CA VAL A 69 14.54 4.33 -8.18
C VAL A 69 13.30 4.10 -9.06
N GLY A 70 13.50 3.85 -10.35
CA GLY A 70 12.44 3.61 -11.34
C GLY A 70 12.62 2.27 -12.06
N CYS A 71 11.63 1.93 -12.90
CA CYS A 71 11.56 0.64 -13.62
C CYS A 71 11.50 -0.56 -12.67
N LEU A 72 10.71 -0.45 -11.61
CA LEU A 72 10.62 -1.44 -10.51
C LEU A 72 9.91 -2.75 -10.91
N ASP A 73 9.34 -2.80 -12.11
CA ASP A 73 8.85 -4.01 -12.78
C ASP A 73 9.94 -4.84 -13.45
N ALA A 74 11.06 -4.22 -13.82
CA ALA A 74 12.13 -4.87 -14.55
C ALA A 74 13.06 -5.66 -13.58
N PRO A 75 13.90 -6.57 -14.10
CA PRO A 75 15.02 -7.12 -13.34
C PRO A 75 15.86 -6.01 -12.71
N VAL A 76 16.43 -6.28 -11.54
CA VAL A 76 17.15 -5.29 -10.71
C VAL A 76 18.26 -4.58 -11.49
N GLU A 77 18.92 -5.29 -12.40
CA GLU A 77 20.01 -4.76 -13.23
C GLU A 77 19.53 -3.67 -14.21
N GLN A 78 18.23 -3.56 -14.45
CA GLN A 78 17.60 -2.58 -15.35
C GLN A 78 16.93 -1.43 -14.58
N TRP A 79 16.98 -1.44 -13.25
CA TRP A 79 16.46 -0.34 -12.45
C TRP A 79 17.24 0.95 -12.72
N THR A 80 16.50 2.06 -12.79
CA THR A 80 17.11 3.39 -12.92
C THR A 80 17.27 4.01 -11.54
N VAL A 81 18.41 4.65 -11.26
CA VAL A 81 18.66 5.30 -9.96
C VAL A 81 19.02 6.76 -10.21
N GLY A 82 18.39 7.68 -9.47
CA GLY A 82 18.58 9.12 -9.66
C GLY A 82 18.08 9.94 -8.47
N GLY A 83 17.75 11.21 -8.73
CA GLY A 83 17.23 12.12 -7.72
C GLY A 83 16.04 12.94 -8.24
N THR A 84 14.95 12.95 -7.49
CA THR A 84 13.76 13.78 -7.74
C THR A 84 13.85 15.05 -6.92
N ALA A 85 13.56 16.21 -7.50
CA ALA A 85 13.59 17.48 -6.78
C ALA A 85 12.56 17.49 -5.65
N LEU A 86 12.97 17.75 -4.40
CA LEU A 86 12.05 17.79 -3.26
C LEU A 86 10.89 18.75 -3.50
N THR A 87 11.19 19.93 -4.06
CA THR A 87 10.22 21.00 -4.30
C THR A 87 9.16 20.64 -5.34
N SER A 88 9.43 19.71 -6.27
CA SER A 88 8.42 19.28 -7.25
C SER A 88 7.31 18.43 -6.63
N LEU A 89 7.49 17.97 -5.39
CA LEU A 89 6.50 17.20 -4.63
C LEU A 89 5.77 18.05 -3.58
N MET A 90 6.13 19.34 -3.44
CA MET A 90 5.58 20.20 -2.40
C MET A 90 4.31 20.92 -2.85
N ASP A 91 3.44 21.15 -1.88
CA ASP A 91 2.22 21.97 -1.95
C ASP A 91 2.15 22.87 -0.70
N VAL A 92 1.21 23.81 -0.66
CA VAL A 92 1.00 24.72 0.48
C VAL A 92 -0.26 24.31 1.24
N GLU A 93 -0.09 23.79 2.46
CA GLU A 93 -1.19 23.43 3.35
C GLU A 93 -1.27 24.37 4.56
N ARG A 94 -2.48 24.63 5.07
CA ARG A 94 -2.67 25.37 6.33
C ARG A 94 -2.64 24.40 7.51
N ARG A 95 -1.61 24.50 8.35
CA ARG A 95 -1.45 23.69 9.58
C ARG A 95 -1.32 24.58 10.81
N HIS A 96 -2.12 24.31 11.84
CA HIS A 96 -2.20 25.12 13.06
C HIS A 96 -2.34 26.63 12.75
N GLY A 97 -3.22 26.96 11.81
CA GLY A 97 -3.53 28.33 11.41
C GLY A 97 -2.54 28.99 10.45
N LYS A 98 -1.37 28.41 10.17
CA LYS A 98 -0.32 28.97 9.29
C LYS A 98 -0.16 28.17 7.99
N PHE A 99 0.11 28.85 6.88
CA PHE A 99 0.48 28.21 5.62
C PHE A 99 1.91 27.67 5.71
N LYS A 100 2.12 26.40 5.36
CA LYS A 100 3.41 25.72 5.40
C LYS A 100 3.60 24.91 4.11
N PRO A 101 4.81 24.89 3.53
CA PRO A 101 5.11 24.01 2.42
C PRO A 101 5.25 22.58 2.95
N VAL A 102 4.57 21.63 2.31
CA VAL A 102 4.51 20.22 2.73
C VAL A 102 4.45 19.32 1.51
N ILE A 103 4.89 18.07 1.64
CA ILE A 103 4.62 17.05 0.62
C ILE A 103 3.18 16.57 0.80
N LYS A 104 2.38 16.71 -0.26
CA LYS A 104 0.99 16.23 -0.26
C LYS A 104 0.97 14.71 -0.17
N LYS A 105 0.10 14.16 0.68
CA LYS A 105 -0.10 12.70 0.75
C LYS A 105 -0.75 12.21 -0.53
N ALA A 106 -0.10 11.28 -1.23
CA ALA A 106 -0.74 10.53 -2.31
C ALA A 106 -1.79 9.59 -1.71
N MET A 107 -3.05 9.78 -2.11
CA MET A 107 -4.18 8.95 -1.69
C MET A 107 -4.52 7.96 -2.79
N VAL A 108 -5.36 6.96 -2.49
CA VAL A 108 -5.85 6.03 -3.52
C VAL A 108 -6.60 6.80 -4.61
N GLU A 109 -6.17 6.62 -5.86
CA GLU A 109 -6.85 7.15 -7.03
C GLU A 109 -7.97 6.21 -7.46
N LEU A 110 -9.22 6.66 -7.40
CA LEU A 110 -10.39 5.80 -7.66
C LEU A 110 -10.53 5.37 -9.13
N GLU A 111 -9.87 6.08 -10.05
CA GLU A 111 -9.85 5.72 -11.47
C GLU A 111 -8.62 4.87 -11.87
N SER A 112 -7.70 4.62 -10.93
CA SER A 112 -6.50 3.82 -11.17
C SER A 112 -6.79 2.32 -11.33
N ALA A 113 -5.86 1.61 -11.97
CA ALA A 113 -5.95 0.17 -12.19
C ALA A 113 -6.12 -0.64 -10.88
N PRO A 114 -5.39 -0.37 -9.78
CA PRO A 114 -5.60 -1.06 -8.51
C PRO A 114 -7.03 -0.97 -7.98
N PHE A 115 -7.60 0.24 -7.91
CA PHE A 115 -8.94 0.42 -7.38
C PHE A 115 -10.00 -0.17 -8.31
N ARG A 116 -9.87 0.04 -9.62
CA ARG A 116 -10.80 -0.55 -10.61
C ARG A 116 -10.80 -2.07 -10.56
N LYS A 117 -9.64 -2.70 -10.36
CA LYS A 117 -9.54 -4.16 -10.16
C LYS A 117 -10.35 -4.60 -8.93
N PHE A 118 -10.16 -3.95 -7.78
CA PHE A 118 -10.98 -4.21 -6.59
C PHE A 118 -12.49 -4.02 -6.86
N ALA A 119 -12.86 -2.88 -7.45
CA ALA A 119 -14.25 -2.54 -7.74
C ALA A 119 -14.93 -3.57 -8.66
N SER A 120 -14.20 -4.13 -9.63
CA SER A 120 -14.72 -5.15 -10.55
C SER A 120 -15.06 -6.49 -9.89
N MET A 121 -14.52 -6.79 -8.71
CA MET A 121 -14.66 -8.09 -8.05
C MET A 121 -15.42 -8.03 -6.71
N ARG A 122 -15.50 -6.85 -6.07
CA ARG A 122 -16.02 -6.70 -4.70
C ARG A 122 -17.45 -7.22 -4.51
N ASP A 123 -18.31 -7.13 -5.52
CA ASP A 123 -19.71 -7.57 -5.42
C ASP A 123 -19.80 -9.10 -5.39
N GLU A 124 -18.97 -9.81 -6.17
CA GLU A 124 -18.87 -11.27 -6.06
C GLU A 124 -18.25 -11.67 -4.72
N TRP A 125 -17.18 -11.00 -4.31
CA TRP A 125 -16.47 -11.31 -3.06
C TRP A 125 -17.31 -11.03 -1.81
N ALA A 126 -18.28 -10.13 -1.89
CA ALA A 126 -19.20 -9.84 -0.78
C ALA A 126 -20.13 -11.01 -0.45
N VAL A 127 -20.48 -11.85 -1.45
CA VAL A 127 -21.48 -12.91 -1.30
C VAL A 127 -20.93 -14.32 -1.46
N LYS A 128 -19.76 -14.49 -2.07
CA LYS A 128 -19.11 -15.80 -2.27
C LYS A 128 -17.83 -15.95 -1.46
N ASN A 129 -17.55 -17.18 -1.04
CA ASN A 129 -16.28 -17.53 -0.38
C ASN A 129 -15.14 -17.61 -1.39
N ARG A 130 -14.45 -16.48 -1.63
CA ARG A 130 -13.31 -16.33 -2.55
C ARG A 130 -12.02 -15.93 -1.82
N TYR A 131 -11.78 -16.51 -0.65
CA TYR A 131 -10.60 -16.19 0.16
C TYR A 131 -9.31 -16.63 -0.51
N ILE A 132 -8.28 -15.79 -0.38
CA ILE A 132 -6.91 -16.11 -0.76
C ILE A 132 -6.11 -16.19 0.54
N SER A 133 -5.32 -17.24 0.69
CA SER A 133 -4.48 -17.47 1.86
C SER A 133 -3.01 -17.28 1.48
N PRO A 134 -2.48 -16.05 1.51
CA PRO A 134 -1.06 -15.82 1.25
C PRO A 134 -0.23 -16.49 2.34
N GLY A 135 0.91 -17.07 1.95
CA GLY A 135 1.88 -17.63 2.87
C GLY A 135 2.76 -16.55 3.53
N PRO A 136 3.66 -16.95 4.44
CA PRO A 136 4.70 -16.06 4.97
C PRO A 136 5.66 -15.60 3.87
N ILE A 137 6.33 -14.47 4.11
CA ILE A 137 7.42 -13.97 3.24
C ILE A 137 8.45 -15.10 3.03
N GLN A 138 8.77 -15.37 1.77
CA GLN A 138 9.84 -16.28 1.38
C GLN A 138 11.05 -15.48 0.93
N PHE A 139 12.25 -15.95 1.27
CA PHE A 139 13.52 -15.32 0.84
C PHE A 139 14.22 -16.10 -0.28
N ILE A 140 13.79 -17.35 -0.49
CA ILE A 140 14.36 -18.29 -1.45
C ILE A 140 13.20 -19.03 -2.12
N GLY A 141 13.36 -19.36 -3.41
CA GLY A 141 12.40 -20.17 -4.16
C GLY A 141 11.27 -19.35 -4.79
N ALA A 142 10.22 -20.05 -5.22
CA ALA A 142 9.10 -19.42 -5.89
C ALA A 142 8.39 -18.40 -4.98
N GLY A 143 8.09 -17.22 -5.53
CA GLY A 143 7.42 -16.13 -4.80
C GLY A 143 8.32 -15.25 -3.94
N SER A 144 9.62 -15.55 -3.80
CA SER A 144 10.52 -14.76 -2.95
C SER A 144 10.77 -13.34 -3.47
N ASN A 145 10.57 -13.13 -4.77
CA ASN A 145 10.77 -11.85 -5.46
C ASN A 145 9.44 -11.24 -5.91
N ASP A 146 8.31 -11.71 -5.37
CA ASP A 146 7.01 -11.14 -5.67
C ASP A 146 6.93 -9.70 -5.16
N ILE A 147 6.37 -8.82 -5.99
CA ILE A 147 6.05 -7.44 -5.64
C ILE A 147 4.56 -7.28 -5.33
N SER A 148 4.18 -6.15 -4.74
CA SER A 148 2.78 -5.91 -4.40
C SER A 148 1.86 -5.90 -5.63
N LYS A 149 0.62 -6.38 -5.47
CA LYS A 149 -0.40 -6.32 -6.54
C LYS A 149 -0.69 -4.88 -6.99
N THR A 150 -0.55 -3.91 -6.10
CA THR A 150 -0.67 -2.48 -6.43
C THR A 150 0.38 -2.08 -7.47
N LEU A 151 1.66 -2.37 -7.20
CA LEU A 151 2.75 -2.02 -8.10
C LEU A 151 2.63 -2.73 -9.46
N LEU A 152 2.26 -4.01 -9.48
CA LEU A 152 2.00 -4.75 -10.73
C LEU A 152 0.93 -4.06 -11.59
N LEU A 153 -0.20 -3.70 -10.97
CA LEU A 153 -1.32 -3.08 -11.68
C LEU A 153 -1.02 -1.65 -12.16
N GLU A 154 -0.28 -0.88 -11.37
CA GLU A 154 0.16 0.48 -11.76
C GLU A 154 1.15 0.45 -12.93
N LEU A 155 2.00 -0.58 -13.01
CA LEU A 155 2.96 -0.78 -14.10
C LEU A 155 2.34 -1.49 -15.32
N GLY A 156 1.04 -1.82 -15.28
CA GLY A 156 0.34 -2.47 -16.38
C GLY A 156 0.69 -3.94 -16.58
N ILE A 157 1.34 -4.58 -15.60
CA ILE A 157 1.61 -6.02 -15.62
C ILE A 157 0.32 -6.75 -15.27
N GLN A 158 -0.02 -7.78 -16.04
CA GLN A 158 -1.18 -8.63 -15.72
C GLN A 158 -1.00 -9.27 -14.33
N ALA A 159 -1.91 -8.94 -13.41
CA ALA A 159 -1.89 -9.35 -12.01
C ALA A 159 -2.93 -10.41 -11.66
#